data_AF-A0A1M6EWW4-F1
#
_entry.id   AF-A0A1M6EWW4-F1
#
_cell.length_a   1.000
_cell.length_b   1.000
_cell.length_c   1.000
_cell.angle_alpha   90.00
_cell.angle_beta   90.00
_cell.angle_gamma   90.00
#
_symmetry.space_group_name_H-M   'P 1'
#
loop_
_entity.id
_entity.type
_entity.pdbx_description
1 polymer ?
#
loop_
_entity_poly.entity_id
_entity_poly.type
_entity_poly.pdbx_seq_one_letter_code
_entity_poly.pdbx_strand_id
1 'polypeptide(L)'
;MAEFGGFFNSISGDRKYKAEDFANYFKTFITTGVNPAPGSLKVLKKSNNQVEISEGSGCINGYLYLNTTTLSKTVAVGTTRQDRIVLKLDLINRALSIYVKQGVTSGPPALQRDTSVHELSLAKIIVSGSDFSIVDERPDTSICGYMSFTGKADTQEMWNKFNGEWNSLKTLWQDWFTNMQGQSIRGIYIQGTTPTTAKVGDLWI
;
A
#
# COMPACT_ATOMS: atom_id res chain seq x y z
N MET A 1 1.84 -2.10 30.81
CA MET A 1 2.56 -0.82 30.98
C MET A 1 1.78 0.23 30.21
N ALA A 2 1.43 1.35 30.84
CA ALA A 2 0.54 2.35 30.21
C ALA A 2 1.30 3.35 29.32
N GLU A 3 2.56 3.65 29.66
CA GLU A 3 3.38 4.63 28.96
C GLU A 3 4.82 4.12 28.82
N PHE A 4 5.49 4.49 27.72
CA PHE A 4 6.89 4.18 27.45
C PHE A 4 7.61 5.40 26.88
N GLY A 5 8.62 5.88 27.60
CA GLY A 5 9.56 6.89 27.12
C GLY A 5 10.79 6.19 26.52
N GLY A 6 11.07 6.46 25.25
CA GLY A 6 12.07 5.74 24.45
C GLY A 6 13.54 6.06 24.76
N PHE A 7 14.29 6.41 23.72
CA PHE A 7 15.76 6.35 23.75
C PHE A 7 16.40 7.56 24.47
N PHE A 8 17.03 7.28 25.61
CA PHE A 8 17.93 8.19 26.33
C PHE A 8 19.34 7.61 26.40
N ASN A 9 20.33 8.50 26.55
CA ASN A 9 21.71 8.11 26.82
C ASN A 9 21.80 7.30 28.11
N SER A 10 22.55 6.21 28.09
CA SER A 10 22.79 5.43 29.30
C SER A 10 23.81 6.12 30.20
N ILE A 11 23.57 6.05 31.51
CA ILE A 11 24.50 6.40 32.56
C ILE A 11 24.89 5.09 33.25
N SER A 12 26.17 4.72 33.17
CA SER A 12 26.70 3.50 33.80
C SER A 12 26.02 2.19 33.34
N GLY A 13 25.47 2.14 32.13
CA GLY A 13 24.86 0.93 31.55
C GLY A 13 23.44 0.61 32.03
N ASP A 14 22.76 1.57 32.66
CA ASP A 14 21.39 1.48 33.17
C ASP A 14 20.32 1.27 32.08
N ARG A 15 20.57 1.72 30.84
CA ARG A 15 19.62 1.64 29.73
C ARG A 15 20.03 0.55 28.75
N LYS A 16 19.12 -0.40 28.54
CA LYS A 16 19.21 -1.46 27.53
C LYS A 16 17.88 -1.55 26.81
N TYR A 17 17.92 -1.57 25.49
CA TYR A 17 16.73 -1.65 24.64
C TYR A 17 16.68 -3.03 23.98
N LYS A 18 15.48 -3.58 23.86
CA LYS A 18 15.22 -4.83 23.15
C LYS A 18 14.83 -4.53 21.70
N ALA A 19 14.83 -5.55 20.85
CA ALA A 19 14.37 -5.43 19.48
C ALA A 19 12.90 -4.94 19.42
N GLU A 20 12.08 -5.37 20.38
CA GLU A 20 10.68 -4.95 20.51
C GLU A 20 10.55 -3.44 20.78
N ASP A 21 11.48 -2.83 21.51
CA ASP A 21 11.44 -1.39 21.80
C ASP A 21 11.64 -0.59 20.51
N PHE A 22 12.57 -1.03 19.65
CA PHE A 22 12.76 -0.44 18.32
C PHE A 22 11.60 -0.73 17.38
N ALA A 23 11.09 -1.95 17.36
CA ALA A 23 9.93 -2.30 16.53
C ALA A 23 8.71 -1.46 16.91
N ASN A 24 8.45 -1.28 18.21
CA ASN A 24 7.38 -0.42 18.70
C ASN A 24 7.59 1.03 18.27
N TYR A 25 8.82 1.54 18.34
CA TYR A 25 9.16 2.88 17.85
C TYR A 25 8.87 3.01 16.33
N PHE A 26 9.38 2.12 15.48
CA PHE A 26 9.17 2.17 14.04
C PHE A 26 7.69 2.01 13.65
N LYS A 27 6.94 1.19 14.37
CA LYS A 27 5.50 0.99 14.15
C LYS A 27 4.67 2.27 14.34
N THR A 28 5.20 3.27 15.05
CA THR A 28 4.51 4.56 15.21
C THR A 28 4.45 5.38 13.91
N PHE A 29 5.39 5.16 12.98
CA PHE A 29 5.47 5.93 11.74
C PHE A 29 5.61 5.10 10.45
N ILE A 30 5.79 3.77 10.51
CA ILE A 30 5.87 2.86 9.36
C ILE A 30 4.82 1.76 9.49
N THR A 31 3.94 1.62 8.49
CA THR A 31 2.96 0.54 8.44
C THR A 31 3.58 -0.79 7.96
N THR A 32 2.90 -1.90 8.25
CA THR A 32 3.28 -3.21 7.72
C THR A 32 3.09 -3.25 6.20
N GLY A 33 4.10 -3.70 5.46
CA GLY A 33 4.06 -3.85 4.00
C GLY A 33 5.44 -3.89 3.36
N VAL A 34 5.50 -3.97 2.03
CA VAL A 34 6.75 -3.87 1.26
C VAL A 34 7.02 -2.46 0.78
N ASN A 35 8.28 -2.11 0.49
CA ASN A 35 8.63 -0.76 0.05
C ASN A 35 7.88 -0.41 -1.25
N PRO A 36 7.22 0.76 -1.32
CA PRO A 36 6.49 1.18 -2.52
C PRO A 36 7.39 1.49 -3.73
N ALA A 37 8.72 1.54 -3.54
CA ALA A 37 9.66 1.74 -4.64
C ALA A 37 9.44 0.70 -5.76
N PRO A 38 9.41 1.13 -7.04
CA PRO A 38 9.20 0.21 -8.16
C PRO A 38 10.19 -0.95 -8.15
N GLY A 39 9.67 -2.18 -8.24
CA GLY A 39 10.51 -3.39 -8.28
C GLY A 39 10.99 -3.89 -6.92
N SER A 40 10.76 -3.16 -5.82
CA SER A 40 11.22 -3.59 -4.49
C SER A 40 10.65 -4.94 -4.08
N LEU A 41 11.51 -5.91 -3.78
CA LEU A 41 11.14 -7.29 -3.45
C LEU A 41 10.24 -7.97 -4.51
N LYS A 42 10.32 -7.53 -5.78
CA LYS A 42 9.54 -8.13 -6.86
C LYS A 42 10.02 -9.55 -7.11
N VAL A 43 9.07 -10.46 -7.25
CA VAL A 43 9.34 -11.85 -7.64
C VAL A 43 9.27 -11.98 -9.15
N LEU A 44 10.33 -12.51 -9.75
CA LEU A 44 10.50 -12.72 -11.18
C LEU A 44 10.82 -14.19 -11.44
N LYS A 45 10.39 -14.69 -12.59
CA LYS A 45 10.73 -16.04 -13.02
C LYS A 45 12.13 -16.02 -13.61
N LYS A 46 13.00 -16.90 -13.11
CA LYS A 46 14.37 -17.06 -13.63
C LYS A 46 14.47 -18.29 -14.53
N SER A 47 13.86 -19.39 -14.11
CA SER A 47 13.78 -20.65 -14.85
C SER A 47 12.50 -21.39 -14.51
N ASN A 48 12.28 -22.57 -15.11
CA ASN A 48 11.11 -23.40 -14.85
C ASN A 48 11.05 -23.96 -13.41
N ASN A 49 12.11 -23.83 -12.61
CA ASN A 49 12.13 -24.28 -11.20
C ASN A 49 12.75 -23.26 -10.24
N GLN A 50 12.99 -22.02 -10.69
CA GLN A 50 13.64 -21.00 -9.87
C GLN A 50 12.98 -19.64 -10.08
N VAL A 51 12.74 -18.95 -8.97
CA VAL A 51 12.38 -17.53 -8.95
C VAL A 51 13.55 -16.71 -8.43
N GLU A 52 13.59 -15.46 -8.86
CA GLU A 52 14.46 -14.43 -8.33
C GLU A 52 13.61 -13.35 -7.65
N ILE A 53 14.08 -12.88 -6.50
CA ILE A 53 13.49 -11.77 -5.77
C ILE A 53 14.46 -10.61 -5.86
N SER A 54 14.01 -9.49 -6.42
CA SER A 54 14.79 -8.28 -6.54
C SER A 54 15.21 -7.72 -5.18
N GLU A 55 16.25 -6.89 -5.18
CA GLU A 55 16.59 -6.06 -4.02
C GLU A 55 15.40 -5.23 -3.55
N GLY A 56 15.40 -4.86 -2.27
CA GLY A 56 14.31 -4.12 -1.69
C GLY A 56 14.19 -4.25 -0.19
N SER A 57 13.08 -3.73 0.33
CA SER A 57 12.83 -3.74 1.77
C SER A 57 11.36 -3.96 2.11
N GLY A 58 11.14 -4.42 3.34
CA GLY A 58 9.81 -4.64 3.91
C GLY A 58 9.79 -4.24 5.38
N CYS A 59 8.61 -3.97 5.91
CA CYS A 59 8.38 -3.76 7.33
C CYS A 59 7.24 -4.66 7.77
N ILE A 60 7.43 -5.42 8.85
CA ILE A 60 6.37 -6.21 9.48
C ILE A 60 6.31 -5.83 10.95
N ASN A 61 5.24 -5.15 11.37
CA ASN A 61 5.03 -4.71 12.75
C ASN A 61 6.22 -3.93 13.34
N GLY A 62 6.90 -3.12 12.52
CA GLY A 62 8.07 -2.34 12.92
C GLY A 62 9.41 -3.07 12.79
N TYR A 63 9.42 -4.36 12.46
CA TYR A 63 10.64 -5.10 12.13
C TYR A 63 11.00 -4.91 10.66
N LEU A 64 12.20 -4.40 10.41
CA LEU A 64 12.68 -4.06 9.07
C LEU A 64 13.39 -5.24 8.42
N TYR A 65 13.00 -5.52 7.18
CA TYR A 65 13.67 -6.46 6.28
C TYR A 65 14.43 -5.68 5.20
N LEU A 66 15.68 -6.05 4.95
CA LEU A 66 16.50 -5.48 3.89
C LEU A 66 17.10 -6.62 3.05
N ASN A 67 16.86 -6.57 1.74
CA ASN A 67 17.48 -7.43 0.75
C ASN A 67 18.33 -6.55 -0.18
N THR A 68 19.65 -6.66 -0.11
CA THR A 68 20.57 -5.77 -0.85
C THR A 68 21.06 -6.35 -2.17
N THR A 69 20.70 -7.59 -2.49
CA THR A 69 21.10 -8.27 -3.73
C THR A 69 19.97 -9.20 -4.21
N THR A 70 19.99 -9.61 -5.47
CA THR A 70 19.00 -10.55 -5.99
C THR A 70 19.06 -11.89 -5.25
N LEU A 71 17.92 -12.33 -4.71
CA LEU A 71 17.80 -13.57 -3.96
C LEU A 71 17.13 -14.64 -4.83
N SER A 72 17.78 -15.80 -5.00
CA SER A 72 17.18 -16.94 -5.72
C SER A 72 16.46 -17.90 -4.77
N LYS A 73 15.29 -18.41 -5.18
CA LYS A 73 14.55 -19.47 -4.47
C LYS A 73 14.11 -20.55 -5.44
N THR A 74 14.30 -21.81 -5.05
CA THR A 74 13.86 -22.96 -5.82
C THR A 74 12.39 -23.25 -5.55
N VAL A 75 11.61 -23.46 -6.62
CA VAL A 75 10.22 -23.90 -6.58
C VAL A 75 10.15 -25.30 -7.15
N ALA A 76 9.63 -26.25 -6.37
CA ALA A 76 9.46 -27.61 -6.85
C ALA A 76 8.39 -27.66 -7.97
N VAL A 77 8.64 -28.39 -9.04
CA VAL A 77 7.68 -28.59 -10.15
C VAL A 77 7.26 -30.06 -10.27
N GLY A 78 6.29 -30.34 -11.13
CA GLY A 78 5.79 -31.68 -11.46
C GLY A 78 4.35 -31.92 -11.02
N THR A 79 3.93 -31.34 -9.89
CA THR A 79 2.57 -31.49 -9.35
C THR A 79 1.83 -30.16 -9.39
N THR A 80 0.66 -30.15 -10.02
CA THR A 80 -0.18 -28.96 -10.10
C THR A 80 -0.64 -28.51 -8.72
N ARG A 81 -0.22 -27.31 -8.32
CA ARG A 81 -0.56 -26.70 -7.03
C ARG A 81 -0.27 -25.20 -7.04
N GLN A 82 -0.70 -24.53 -5.98
CA GLN A 82 -0.41 -23.11 -5.79
C GLN A 82 0.47 -22.92 -4.55
N ASP A 83 1.64 -22.35 -4.74
CA ASP A 83 2.60 -21.99 -3.69
C ASP A 83 2.60 -20.45 -3.49
N ARG A 84 3.28 -19.95 -2.46
CA ARG A 84 3.55 -18.52 -2.26
C ARG A 84 5.02 -18.25 -1.98
N ILE A 85 5.52 -17.12 -2.48
CA ILE A 85 6.75 -16.50 -1.99
C ILE A 85 6.36 -15.53 -0.90
N VAL A 86 6.85 -15.76 0.31
CA VAL A 86 6.39 -15.06 1.52
C VAL A 86 7.56 -14.46 2.27
N LEU A 87 7.39 -13.23 2.74
CA LEU A 87 8.24 -12.61 3.75
C LEU A 87 7.66 -12.95 5.12
N LYS A 88 8.42 -13.66 5.96
CA LYS A 88 7.99 -14.07 7.31
C LYS A 88 8.84 -13.42 8.37
N LEU A 89 8.16 -12.75 9.30
CA LEU A 89 8.65 -12.47 10.63
C LEU A 89 8.37 -13.67 11.54
N ASP A 90 9.39 -14.22 12.16
CA ASP A 90 9.34 -15.28 13.15
C ASP A 90 10.04 -14.80 14.43
N LEU A 91 9.25 -14.45 15.45
CA LEU A 91 9.75 -13.87 16.70
C LEU A 91 10.40 -14.92 17.60
N ILE A 92 10.00 -16.20 17.48
CA ILE A 92 10.58 -17.29 18.26
C ILE A 92 11.99 -17.60 17.75
N ASN A 93 12.12 -17.76 16.43
CA ASN A 93 13.40 -18.06 15.79
C ASN A 93 14.24 -16.80 15.50
N ARG A 94 13.71 -15.61 15.82
CA ARG A 94 14.36 -14.30 15.60
C ARG A 94 14.80 -14.12 14.15
N ALA A 95 13.93 -14.50 13.23
CA ALA A 95 14.22 -14.49 11.80
C ALA A 95 13.20 -13.62 11.04
N LEU A 96 13.69 -12.81 10.12
CA LEU A 96 12.86 -12.09 9.15
C LEU A 96 13.42 -12.38 7.76
N SER A 97 12.78 -13.29 7.02
CA SER A 97 13.34 -13.80 5.76
C SER A 97 12.27 -14.26 4.78
N ILE A 98 12.67 -14.38 3.51
CA ILE A 98 11.82 -14.83 2.41
C ILE A 98 11.99 -16.33 2.20
N TYR A 99 10.88 -17.04 1.97
CA TYR A 99 10.85 -18.48 1.68
C TYR A 99 9.68 -18.83 0.75
N VAL A 100 9.75 -20.06 0.21
CA VAL A 100 8.67 -20.66 -0.56
C VAL A 100 7.76 -21.40 0.42
N LYS A 101 6.51 -20.96 0.52
CA LYS A 101 5.46 -21.67 1.25
C LYS A 101 4.69 -22.52 0.26
N GLN A 102 4.87 -23.82 0.35
CA GLN A 102 4.17 -24.75 -0.54
C GLN A 102 2.70 -24.85 -0.16
N GLY A 103 1.83 -24.96 -1.16
CA GLY A 103 0.40 -25.19 -0.96
C GLY A 103 -0.09 -26.45 -1.64
N VAL A 104 -1.33 -26.38 -2.10
CA VAL A 104 -2.09 -27.52 -2.62
C VAL A 104 -2.80 -27.16 -3.92
N THR A 105 -3.41 -28.14 -4.58
CA THR A 105 -4.13 -27.93 -5.83
C THR A 105 -5.37 -27.04 -5.67
N SER A 106 -6.03 -27.09 -4.51
CA SER A 106 -7.28 -26.34 -4.25
C SER A 106 -7.07 -24.84 -4.01
N GLY A 107 -5.84 -24.36 -3.80
CA GLY A 107 -5.57 -22.95 -3.56
C GLY A 107 -4.20 -22.66 -2.93
N PRO A 108 -3.82 -21.37 -2.85
CA PRO A 108 -2.56 -20.98 -2.24
C PRO A 108 -2.61 -21.23 -0.72
N PRO A 109 -1.46 -21.49 -0.08
CA PRO A 109 -1.42 -21.74 1.35
C PRO A 109 -1.83 -20.48 2.13
N ALA A 110 -2.57 -20.68 3.23
CA ALA A 110 -2.96 -19.58 4.12
C ALA A 110 -1.72 -18.92 4.75
N LEU A 111 -1.79 -17.60 4.92
CA LEU A 111 -0.74 -16.86 5.64
C LEU A 111 -0.89 -17.07 7.13
N GLN A 112 0.23 -17.29 7.82
CA GLN A 112 0.27 -17.32 9.27
C GLN A 112 0.42 -15.89 9.80
N ARG A 113 -0.55 -15.46 10.61
CA ARG A 113 -0.58 -14.14 11.25
C ARG A 113 -1.10 -14.29 12.67
N ASP A 114 -0.20 -14.61 13.58
CA ASP A 114 -0.46 -14.79 15.00
C ASP A 114 0.56 -14.00 15.84
N THR A 115 0.63 -14.28 17.14
CA THR A 115 1.52 -13.57 18.09
C THR A 115 3.00 -13.87 17.89
N SER A 116 3.34 -14.98 17.25
CA SER A 116 4.71 -15.46 17.06
C SER A 116 5.22 -15.27 15.64
N VAL A 117 4.32 -15.37 14.66
CA VAL A 117 4.64 -15.33 13.23
C VAL A 117 3.72 -14.37 12.51
N HIS A 118 4.29 -13.58 11.60
CA HIS A 118 3.52 -12.73 10.70
C HIS A 118 4.09 -12.81 9.28
N GLU A 119 3.25 -13.21 8.33
CA GLU A 119 3.63 -13.41 6.93
C GLU A 119 2.94 -12.39 5.99
N LEU A 120 3.71 -11.93 5.00
CA LEU A 120 3.23 -11.17 3.85
C LEU A 120 3.48 -11.94 2.56
N SER A 121 2.49 -12.00 1.66
CA SER A 121 2.64 -12.68 0.37
C SER A 121 3.22 -11.77 -0.70
N LEU A 122 4.43 -12.04 -1.18
CA LEU A 122 5.03 -11.28 -2.27
C LEU A 122 4.46 -11.71 -3.62
N ALA A 123 4.31 -13.01 -3.83
CA ALA A 123 3.74 -13.54 -5.06
C ALA A 123 3.13 -14.92 -4.85
N LYS A 124 2.11 -15.21 -5.64
CA LYS A 124 1.56 -16.55 -5.81
C LYS A 124 2.22 -17.24 -6.99
N ILE A 125 2.59 -18.49 -6.78
CA ILE A 125 3.24 -19.33 -7.79
C ILE A 125 2.27 -20.44 -8.17
N ILE A 126 1.82 -20.46 -9.43
CA ILE A 126 0.91 -21.49 -9.93
C ILE A 126 1.75 -22.50 -10.70
N VAL A 127 2.01 -23.65 -10.08
CA VAL A 127 2.77 -24.74 -10.67
C VAL A 127 1.83 -25.57 -11.54
N SER A 128 2.25 -25.86 -12.77
CA SER A 128 1.50 -26.64 -13.76
C SER A 128 2.47 -27.55 -14.53
N GLY A 129 2.51 -28.83 -14.15
CA GLY A 129 3.46 -29.79 -14.72
C GLY A 129 4.90 -29.35 -14.45
N SER A 130 5.75 -29.31 -15.47
CA SER A 130 7.17 -28.96 -15.38
C SER A 130 7.46 -27.45 -15.38
N ASP A 131 6.42 -26.61 -15.31
CA ASP A 131 6.56 -25.15 -15.33
C ASP A 131 5.67 -24.47 -14.28
N PHE A 132 5.83 -23.16 -14.10
CA PHE A 132 4.96 -22.33 -13.28
C PHE A 132 4.77 -20.90 -13.82
N SER A 133 3.70 -20.26 -13.38
CA SER A 133 3.44 -18.83 -13.57
C SER A 133 3.48 -18.07 -12.24
N ILE A 134 3.72 -16.77 -12.30
CA ILE A 134 3.83 -15.88 -11.13
C ILE A 134 2.71 -14.84 -11.21
N VAL A 135 1.99 -14.68 -10.10
CA VAL A 135 1.03 -13.58 -9.90
C VAL A 135 1.57 -12.71 -8.77
N ASP A 136 1.79 -11.43 -9.06
CA ASP A 136 2.25 -10.45 -8.07
C ASP A 136 1.15 -10.18 -7.04
N GLU A 137 1.44 -10.43 -5.76
CA GLU A 137 0.50 -10.25 -4.65
C GLU A 137 0.87 -9.02 -3.79
N ARG A 138 2.00 -8.33 -4.07
CA ARG A 138 2.43 -7.12 -3.34
C ARG A 138 1.39 -6.00 -3.31
N PRO A 139 0.67 -5.70 -4.41
CA PRO A 139 -0.34 -4.63 -4.41
C PRO A 139 -1.58 -4.93 -3.55
N ASP A 140 -1.82 -6.20 -3.19
CA ASP A 140 -3.01 -6.58 -2.43
C ASP A 140 -2.81 -6.29 -0.94
N THR A 141 -3.53 -5.28 -0.44
CA THR A 141 -3.44 -4.80 0.94
C THR A 141 -3.96 -5.81 1.98
N SER A 142 -4.73 -6.82 1.56
CA SER A 142 -5.24 -7.85 2.49
C SER A 142 -4.18 -8.88 2.85
N ILE A 143 -3.23 -9.16 1.95
CA ILE A 143 -2.23 -10.24 2.08
C ILE A 143 -0.78 -9.75 2.08
N CYS A 144 -0.51 -8.53 1.62
CA CYS A 144 0.82 -7.92 1.62
C CYS A 144 0.76 -6.40 1.82
N GLY A 145 0.41 -5.67 0.76
CA GLY A 145 0.35 -4.21 0.74
C GLY A 145 1.73 -3.55 0.71
N TYR A 146 1.72 -2.27 0.33
CA TYR A 146 2.90 -1.41 0.41
C TYR A 146 2.92 -0.70 1.77
N MET A 147 4.10 -0.65 2.39
CA MET A 147 4.30 0.15 3.59
C MET A 147 4.13 1.63 3.25
N SER A 148 3.62 2.37 4.21
CA SER A 148 3.43 3.82 4.16
C SER A 148 4.06 4.46 5.39
N PHE A 149 4.55 5.68 5.20
CA PHE A 149 5.05 6.50 6.29
C PHE A 149 3.93 7.40 6.79
N THR A 150 3.45 7.18 8.02
CA THR A 150 2.33 7.95 8.59
C THR A 150 2.77 9.34 9.10
N GLY A 151 4.08 9.62 9.09
CA GLY A 151 4.66 10.86 9.59
C GLY A 151 4.32 12.13 8.81
N LYS A 152 3.86 12.01 7.56
CA LYS A 152 3.25 13.09 6.79
C LYS A 152 2.27 12.50 5.77
N ALA A 153 0.98 12.55 6.05
CA ALA A 153 0.07 12.74 4.93
C ALA A 153 0.43 14.12 4.38
N ASP A 154 0.91 14.20 3.14
CA ASP A 154 1.02 15.47 2.44
C ASP A 154 -0.39 15.96 2.10
N THR A 155 -1.12 16.32 3.15
CA THR A 155 -2.44 16.90 3.06
C THR A 155 -2.37 18.18 2.25
N GLN A 156 -1.20 18.82 2.13
CA GLN A 156 -1.03 20.03 1.34
C GLN A 156 -1.05 19.72 -0.17
N GLU A 157 -0.32 18.72 -0.65
CA GLU A 157 -0.38 18.31 -2.06
C GLU A 157 -1.78 17.78 -2.44
N MET A 158 -2.38 16.96 -1.57
CA MET A 158 -3.75 16.48 -1.77
C MET A 158 -4.77 17.63 -1.77
N TRP A 159 -4.62 18.60 -0.87
CA TRP A 159 -5.45 19.81 -0.80
C TRP A 159 -5.27 20.70 -2.02
N ASN A 160 -4.02 20.88 -2.48
CA ASN A 160 -3.71 21.66 -3.68
C ASN A 160 -4.36 21.03 -4.92
N LYS A 161 -4.28 19.70 -5.06
CA LYS A 161 -4.92 18.97 -6.16
C LYS A 161 -6.45 19.06 -6.09
N PHE A 162 -7.02 18.82 -4.91
CA PHE A 162 -8.47 18.95 -4.71
C PHE A 162 -8.97 20.35 -5.07
N ASN A 163 -8.32 21.39 -4.57
CA ASN A 163 -8.70 22.78 -4.87
C ASN A 163 -8.49 23.16 -6.34
N GLY A 164 -7.44 22.63 -6.98
CA GLY A 164 -7.23 22.82 -8.42
C GLY A 164 -8.40 22.29 -9.23
N GLU A 165 -8.76 21.01 -9.03
CA GLU A 165 -9.89 20.37 -9.71
C GLU A 165 -11.23 21.05 -9.38
N TRP A 166 -11.46 21.39 -8.11
CA TRP A 166 -12.66 22.10 -7.68
C TRP A 166 -12.79 23.48 -8.34
N ASN A 167 -11.69 24.24 -8.43
CA ASN A 167 -11.70 25.54 -9.09
C ASN A 167 -11.95 25.40 -10.60
N SER A 168 -11.38 24.40 -11.26
CA SER A 168 -11.66 24.11 -12.67
C SER A 168 -13.14 23.78 -12.92
N LEU A 169 -13.72 22.91 -12.09
CA LEU A 169 -15.15 22.59 -12.15
C LEU A 169 -16.04 23.81 -11.88
N LYS A 170 -15.66 24.63 -10.90
CA LYS A 170 -16.38 25.86 -10.57
C LYS A 170 -16.35 26.86 -11.74
N THR A 171 -15.21 27.03 -12.40
CA THR A 171 -15.09 27.89 -13.59
C THR A 171 -15.95 27.36 -14.73
N LEU A 172 -15.86 26.06 -15.05
CA LEU A 172 -16.70 25.44 -16.09
C LEU A 172 -18.19 25.63 -15.81
N TRP A 173 -18.61 25.42 -14.56
CA TRP A 173 -19.99 25.63 -14.16
C TRP A 173 -20.39 27.11 -14.28
N GLN A 174 -19.55 28.03 -13.84
CA GLN A 174 -19.83 29.47 -13.90
C GLN A 174 -19.94 29.95 -15.36
N ASP A 175 -19.06 29.49 -16.24
CA ASP A 175 -19.08 29.82 -17.67
C ASP A 175 -20.33 29.24 -18.34
N TRP A 176 -20.62 27.96 -18.10
CA TRP A 176 -21.85 27.33 -18.58
C TRP A 176 -23.08 28.08 -18.08
N PHE A 177 -23.18 28.33 -16.79
CA PHE A 177 -24.34 28.94 -16.17
C PHE A 177 -24.55 30.36 -16.71
N THR A 178 -23.49 31.15 -16.82
CA THR A 178 -23.53 32.51 -17.40
C THR A 178 -24.06 32.48 -18.84
N ASN A 179 -23.62 31.52 -19.64
CA ASN A 179 -24.12 31.37 -21.01
C ASN A 179 -25.57 30.87 -21.06
N MET A 180 -26.03 30.09 -20.09
CA MET A 180 -27.40 29.55 -20.04
C MET A 180 -28.45 30.51 -19.46
N GLN A 181 -28.05 31.62 -18.83
CA GLN A 181 -29.02 32.55 -18.24
C GLN A 181 -30.04 33.03 -19.29
N GLY A 182 -31.34 32.89 -18.98
CA GLY A 182 -32.43 33.28 -19.87
C GLY A 182 -32.72 32.37 -21.08
N GLN A 183 -31.97 31.27 -21.26
CA GLN A 183 -32.18 30.33 -22.37
C GLN A 183 -33.30 29.31 -22.12
N SER A 184 -33.74 29.13 -20.87
CA SER A 184 -34.83 28.23 -20.49
C SER A 184 -36.22 28.86 -20.63
N ILE A 185 -37.27 28.04 -20.52
CA ILE A 185 -38.68 28.48 -20.53
C ILE A 185 -39.01 29.37 -19.32
N ARG A 186 -38.32 29.15 -18.19
CA ARG A 186 -38.24 30.06 -17.04
C ARG A 186 -36.77 30.33 -16.76
N GLY A 187 -36.29 31.51 -17.12
CA GLY A 187 -34.91 31.93 -16.95
C GLY A 187 -34.55 32.10 -15.47
N ILE A 188 -33.35 31.66 -15.11
CA ILE A 188 -32.73 31.99 -13.83
C ILE A 188 -31.51 32.87 -14.12
N TYR A 189 -31.42 33.98 -13.42
CA TYR A 189 -30.35 34.96 -13.56
C TYR A 189 -29.63 35.18 -12.22
N ILE A 190 -28.32 35.44 -12.27
CA ILE A 190 -27.54 35.84 -11.08
C ILE A 190 -27.22 37.33 -11.21
N GLN A 191 -28.15 38.18 -10.77
CA GLN A 191 -28.00 39.64 -10.75
C GLN A 191 -29.08 40.29 -9.89
N GLY A 192 -28.73 41.40 -9.23
CA GLY A 192 -29.64 42.10 -8.31
C GLY A 192 -30.73 42.96 -8.98
N THR A 193 -30.74 43.07 -10.30
CA THR A 193 -31.67 43.91 -11.06
C THR A 193 -32.40 43.11 -12.13
N THR A 194 -33.61 43.52 -12.50
CA THR A 194 -34.39 42.84 -13.55
C THR A 194 -33.61 42.78 -14.89
N PRO A 195 -33.41 41.59 -15.49
CA PRO A 195 -32.75 41.47 -16.79
C PRO A 195 -33.53 42.16 -17.91
N THR A 196 -32.82 42.81 -18.84
CA THR A 196 -33.43 43.54 -19.98
C THR A 196 -34.13 42.62 -20.98
N THR A 197 -33.82 41.32 -20.97
CA THR A 197 -34.41 40.29 -21.83
C THR A 197 -35.38 39.37 -21.08
N ALA A 198 -35.76 39.72 -19.84
CA ALA A 198 -36.56 38.88 -18.97
C ALA A 198 -37.98 38.65 -19.52
N LYS A 199 -38.49 37.43 -19.32
CA LYS A 199 -39.85 37.00 -19.66
C LYS A 199 -40.69 36.90 -18.38
N VAL A 200 -42.01 36.90 -18.55
CA VAL A 200 -42.95 36.75 -17.42
C VAL A 200 -42.71 35.40 -16.74
N GLY A 201 -42.35 35.44 -15.45
CA GLY A 201 -42.10 34.25 -14.62
C GLY A 201 -40.63 33.87 -14.46
N ASP A 202 -39.70 34.67 -14.99
CA ASP A 202 -38.26 34.51 -14.73
C ASP A 202 -37.90 34.90 -13.29
N LEU A 203 -36.83 34.29 -12.78
CA LEU A 203 -36.31 34.52 -11.43
C LEU A 203 -34.88 35.08 -11.51
N TRP A 204 -34.56 36.00 -10.62
CA TRP A 204 -33.20 36.50 -10.45
C TRP A 204 -32.84 36.52 -8.96
N ILE A 205 -31.59 36.11 -8.67
CA ILE A 205 -31.03 35.96 -7.33
C ILE A 205 -29.70 36.68 -7.20
#